data_AF-A0A7X7PRS1-F1
#
_entry.id   AF-A0A7X7PRS1-F1
#
_cell.length_a   1.000
_cell.length_b   1.000
_cell.length_c   1.000
_cell.angle_alpha   90.00
_cell.angle_beta   90.00
_cell.angle_gamma   90.00
#
_symmetry.space_group_name_H-M   'P 1'
#
loop_
_entity.id
_entity.type
_entity.pdbx_description
1 polymer ?
#
loop_
_entity_poly.entity_id
_entity_poly.type
_entity_poly.pdbx_seq_one_letter_code
_entity_poly.pdbx_strand_id
1 'polypeptide(L)' 'MASGWYALPGGEMSGPHPWEELYRMVQDGRVLANDHVWHSSLPQWVPAAQIPQLVPQIPPV' A
#
# COMPACT_ATOMS: atom_id res chain seq x y z
N MET A 1 14.95 -2.61 -3.68
CA MET A 1 13.65 -2.41 -4.36
C MET A 1 12.80 -3.61 -4.00
N ALA A 2 11.82 -3.45 -3.11
CA ALA A 2 10.95 -4.56 -2.73
C ALA A 2 9.92 -4.78 -3.84
N SER A 3 9.98 -5.93 -4.50
CA SER A 3 8.97 -6.40 -5.44
C SER A 3 8.01 -7.37 -4.74
N GLY A 4 6.80 -7.53 -5.27
CA GLY A 4 5.84 -8.50 -4.73
C GLY A 4 4.83 -7.91 -3.73
N TRP A 5 4.50 -6.62 -3.85
CA TRP A 5 3.46 -6.01 -3.04
C TRP A 5 2.09 -6.21 -3.64
N TYR A 6 1.12 -6.51 -2.80
CA TYR A 6 -0.27 -6.61 -3.17
C TYR A 6 -1.07 -5.56 -2.41
N ALA A 7 -2.07 -4.97 -3.07
CA ALA A 7 -3.03 -4.05 -2.48
C ALA A 7 -4.44 -4.59 -2.65
N LEU A 8 -5.35 -4.24 -1.75
CA LEU A 8 -6.77 -4.57 -1.78
C LEU A 8 -7.62 -3.29 -1.73
N PRO A 9 -7.54 -2.40 -2.73
CA PRO A 9 -8.42 -1.23 -2.81
C PRO A 9 -9.88 -1.65 -2.92
N GLY A 10 -10.70 -1.33 -1.92
CA GLY A 10 -12.13 -1.65 -1.94
C GLY A 10 -12.46 -3.16 -2.01
N GLY A 11 -11.51 -4.03 -1.67
CA GLY A 11 -11.68 -5.48 -1.67
C GLY A 11 -11.27 -6.20 -2.96
N GLU A 12 -10.78 -5.48 -3.97
CA GLU A 12 -10.22 -6.11 -5.19
C GLU A 12 -8.70 -6.22 -5.10
N MET A 13 -8.16 -7.44 -5.24
CA MET A 13 -6.72 -7.67 -5.11
C MET A 13 -5.98 -7.21 -6.35
N SER A 14 -5.05 -6.25 -6.20
CA SER A 14 -4.17 -5.75 -7.25
C SER A 14 -2.72 -6.07 -6.92
N GLY A 15 -2.04 -6.83 -7.79
CA GLY A 15 -0.61 -7.15 -7.65
C GLY A 15 -0.18 -8.42 -8.38
N PRO A 16 1.12 -8.80 -8.27
CA PRO A 16 2.16 -8.14 -7.49
C PRO A 16 2.74 -6.90 -8.18
N HIS A 17 2.76 -5.77 -7.47
CA HIS A 17 3.39 -4.52 -7.89
C HIS A 17 4.75 -4.33 -7.19
N PRO A 18 5.71 -3.61 -7.79
CA PRO A 18 6.88 -3.10 -7.10
C PRO A 18 6.50 -1.99 -6.11
N TRP A 19 7.34 -1.77 -5.11
CA TRP A 19 7.16 -0.73 -4.10
C TRP A 19 6.85 0.65 -4.68
N GLU A 20 7.58 1.09 -5.70
CA GLU A 20 7.38 2.40 -6.33
C GLU A 20 6.00 2.54 -6.98
N GLU A 21 5.45 1.45 -7.54
CA GLU A 21 4.10 1.46 -8.12
C GLU A 21 3.05 1.48 -7.01
N LEU A 22 3.21 0.66 -5.96
CA LEU A 22 2.34 0.71 -4.78
C LEU A 22 2.30 2.11 -4.15
N TYR A 23 3.48 2.73 -4.00
CA TYR A 23 3.61 4.09 -3.48
C TYR A 23 2.92 5.12 -4.37
N ARG A 24 3.04 4.97 -5.70
CA ARG A 24 2.30 5.81 -6.66
C ARG A 24 0.79 5.61 -6.54
N MET A 25 0.30 4.38 -6.39
CA MET A 25 -1.14 4.11 -6.22
C MET A 25 -1.69 4.78 -4.97
N VAL A 26 -0.92 4.81 -3.87
CA VAL A 26 -1.30 5.52 -2.64
C VAL A 26 -1.33 7.03 -2.85
N GLN A 27 -0.32 7.60 -3.54
CA GLN A 27 -0.29 9.02 -3.88
C GLN A 27 -1.42 9.44 -4.84
N ASP A 28 -1.78 8.59 -5.79
CA ASP A 28 -2.87 8.82 -6.76
C ASP A 28 -4.25 8.67 -6.09
N GLY A 29 -4.31 8.23 -4.83
CA GLY A 29 -5.55 7.98 -4.11
C GLY A 29 -6.27 6.70 -4.54
N ARG A 30 -5.62 5.83 -5.32
CA ARG A 30 -6.15 4.51 -5.71
C ARG A 30 -6.13 3.51 -4.55
N VAL A 31 -5.16 3.65 -3.66
CA VAL A 31 -5.05 2.88 -2.42
C VAL A 31 -5.09 3.86 -1.27
N LEU A 32 -6.13 3.75 -0.45
CA LEU A 32 -6.31 4.59 0.72
C LEU A 32 -5.47 4.06 1.89
N ALA A 33 -5.22 4.93 2.85
CA ALA A 33 -4.52 4.57 4.08
C ALA A 33 -5.20 3.41 4.86
N ASN A 34 -6.52 3.25 4.68
CA ASN A 34 -7.31 2.18 5.30
C ASN A 34 -7.40 0.90 4.43
N ASP A 35 -6.96 0.95 3.17
CA ASP A 35 -6.92 -0.24 2.33
C ASP A 35 -5.83 -1.19 2.81
N HIS A 36 -6.06 -2.48 2.62
CA HIS A 36 -5.13 -3.51 3.06
C HIS A 36 -4.05 -3.73 2.01
N VAL A 37 -2.81 -3.85 2.45
CA VAL A 37 -1.65 -4.20 1.64
C VAL A 37 -0.95 -5.41 2.25
N TRP A 38 -0.32 -6.21 1.41
CA TRP A 38 0.42 -7.39 1.82
C TRP A 38 1.69 -7.55 1.02
N HIS A 39 2.67 -8.17 1.66
CA HIS A 39 3.96 -8.49 1.08
C HIS A 39 4.43 -9.81 1.66
N SER A 40 5.26 -10.56 0.94
CA SER A 40 5.81 -11.83 1.42
C SER A 40 6.60 -11.72 2.72
N SER A 41 7.09 -10.52 3.06
CA SER A 41 7.77 -10.24 4.33
C SER A 41 6.81 -9.98 5.49
N LEU A 42 5.51 -9.84 5.24
CA LEU A 42 4.48 -9.60 6.25
C LEU A 42 3.71 -10.89 6.57
N PRO A 43 3.41 -11.15 7.84
CA PRO A 43 2.69 -12.36 8.25
C PRO A 43 1.22 -12.35 7.79
N GLN A 44 0.65 -11.17 7.56
CA GLN A 44 -0.75 -10.98 7.17
C GLN A 44 -0.94 -9.65 6.46
N TRP A 45 -2.11 -9.46 5.85
CA TRP A 45 -2.54 -8.19 5.29
C TRP A 45 -2.62 -7.13 6.38
N VAL A 46 -2.03 -5.97 6.14
CA VAL A 46 -2.04 -4.83 7.07
C VAL A 46 -2.52 -3.59 6.34
N PRO A 47 -3.18 -2.63 7.02
CA PRO A 47 -3.55 -1.37 6.40
C PRO A 47 -2.34 -0.64 5.83
N ALA A 48 -2.50 0.05 4.69
CA ALA A 48 -1.43 0.83 4.07
C ALA A 48 -0.85 1.87 5.03
N ALA A 49 -1.67 2.44 5.93
CA ALA A 49 -1.24 3.34 7.00
C ALA A 49 -0.24 2.73 7.98
N GLN A 50 -0.27 1.41 8.18
CA GLN A 50 0.68 0.73 9.06
C GLN A 50 2.05 0.54 8.42
N ILE A 51 2.13 0.61 7.09
CA ILE A 51 3.41 0.52 6.39
C ILE A 51 4.09 1.89 6.46
N PRO A 52 5.19 2.03 7.22
CA PRO A 52 5.95 3.26 7.27
C PRO A 52 6.45 3.59 5.86
N GLN A 53 6.48 4.87 5.50
CA GLN A 53 6.93 5.35 4.18
C GLN A 53 5.99 5.03 3.00
N LEU A 54 4.90 4.27 3.20
CA LEU A 54 3.93 4.01 2.13
C LEU A 54 2.91 5.14 2.00
N VAL A 55 2.30 5.55 3.12
CA VAL A 55 1.41 6.69 3.15
C VAL A 55 2.23 7.93 3.49
N PRO A 56 2.32 8.93 2.60
CA PRO A 56 2.91 10.21 2.98
C PRO A 56 2.05 10.78 4.09
N GLN A 57 2.66 10.94 5.27
CA GLN A 57 2.04 11.61 6.40
C GLN A 57 2.02 13.10 6.07
N ILE A 58 1.04 13.49 5.26
CA ILE A 58 0.73 14.90 5.01
C ILE A 58 0.14 15.40 6.33
N PRO A 59 0.84 16.25 7.09
CA PRO A 59 0.22 16.90 8.24
C PRO A 59 -0.95 17.74 7.70
N PRO A 60 -2.13 17.70 8.34
CA PRO A 60 -3.22 18.60 7.96
C PRO A 60 -2.71 20.04 8.11
N VAL A 61 -2.82 20.83 7.03
CA VAL A 61 -2.51 22.28 6.98
C VAL A 61 -3.66 23.10 7.54
#